data_AF-A0A1U9VZ53-F1
#
_entry.id   AF-A0A1U9VZ53-F1
#
_cell.length_a   1.000
_cell.length_b   1.000
_cell.length_c   1.000
_cell.angle_alpha   90.00
_cell.angle_beta   90.00
_cell.angle_gamma   90.00
#
_symmetry.space_group_name_H-M   'P 1'
#
loop_
_entity.id
_entity.type
_entity.pdbx_description
1 polymer ?
#
loop_
_entity_poly.entity_id
_entity_poly.type
_entity_poly.pdbx_seq_one_letter_code
_entity_poly.pdbx_strand_id
1 'polypeptide(L)'
;MSKHKSVWLLCLALMLEIIAIGVLVPGDWTGRVISKEKQMLQNQLGAQTSYWIGQTSHGWYQSWIVDTQMEQSVRDFLIPTEEQRQRSKGMENMGGFWFVWVEDRIQAFFDVLYQVFTRFALLMVWLPFALILMLPALWDGLMTWKIKKTTFDFSSPIIHRYSMIILGSGVILLFMGLFAPLAIPPVVLPSLIIGLALMAGLALSHLQKKI
;
A
#
# COMPACT_ATOMS: atom_id res chain seq x y z
N MET A 1 -23.49 -3.77 3.99
CA MET A 1 -22.41 -4.66 4.48
C MET A 1 -21.85 -4.03 5.74
N SER A 2 -21.85 -4.76 6.87
CA SER A 2 -21.36 -4.26 8.15
C SER A 2 -19.92 -3.73 7.98
N LYS A 3 -19.66 -2.47 8.38
CA LYS A 3 -18.34 -1.82 8.29
C LYS A 3 -17.22 -2.68 8.88
N HIS A 4 -17.55 -3.48 9.90
CA HIS A 4 -16.62 -4.40 10.56
C HIS A 4 -16.10 -5.51 9.63
N LYS A 5 -16.92 -6.00 8.68
CA LYS A 5 -16.49 -7.06 7.76
C LYS A 5 -15.43 -6.58 6.77
N SER A 6 -15.56 -5.36 6.25
CA SER A 6 -14.59 -4.81 5.29
C SER A 6 -13.24 -4.50 5.94
N VAL A 7 -13.25 -3.94 7.16
CA VAL A 7 -12.02 -3.70 7.92
C VAL A 7 -11.33 -5.03 8.27
N TRP A 8 -12.11 -6.03 8.72
CA TRP A 8 -11.57 -7.34 9.02
C TRP A 8 -10.95 -8.04 7.79
N LEU A 9 -11.61 -7.94 6.62
CA LEU A 9 -11.06 -8.46 5.36
C LEU A 9 -9.77 -7.75 4.95
N LEU A 10 -9.69 -6.43 5.12
CA LEU A 10 -8.47 -5.67 4.86
C LEU A 10 -7.33 -6.15 5.77
N CYS A 11 -7.58 -6.25 7.09
CA CYS A 11 -6.59 -6.75 8.05
C CYS A 11 -6.13 -8.17 7.70
N LEU A 12 -7.06 -9.06 7.33
CA LEU A 12 -6.75 -10.43 6.92
C LEU A 12 -5.91 -10.45 5.63
N ALA A 13 -6.26 -9.63 4.63
CA ALA A 13 -5.49 -9.52 3.39
C ALA A 13 -4.06 -9.04 3.65
N LEU A 14 -3.89 -8.00 4.48
CA LEU A 14 -2.57 -7.48 4.83
C LEU A 14 -1.74 -8.47 5.63
N MET A 15 -2.37 -9.19 6.57
CA MET A 15 -1.68 -10.23 7.33
C MET A 15 -1.20 -11.35 6.40
N LEU A 16 -2.05 -11.82 5.48
CA LEU A 16 -1.65 -12.82 4.49
C LEU A 16 -0.52 -12.32 3.58
N GLU A 17 -0.55 -11.05 3.20
CA GLU A 17 0.49 -10.42 2.39
C GLU A 17 1.83 -10.34 3.13
N ILE A 18 1.85 -9.90 4.39
CA ILE A 18 3.07 -9.89 5.22
C ILE A 18 3.63 -11.30 5.39
N ILE A 19 2.77 -12.30 5.62
CA ILE A 19 3.19 -13.71 5.69
C ILE A 19 3.76 -14.17 4.35
N ALA A 20 3.10 -13.85 3.25
CA ALA A 20 3.57 -14.20 1.91
C ALA A 20 4.93 -13.57 1.61
N ILE A 21 5.14 -12.31 1.99
CA ILE A 21 6.44 -11.63 1.88
C ILE A 21 7.49 -12.36 2.72
N GLY A 22 7.19 -12.61 4.00
CA GLY A 22 8.13 -13.25 4.93
C GLY A 22 8.47 -14.71 4.59
N VAL A 23 7.64 -15.42 3.84
CA VAL A 23 7.89 -16.83 3.48
C VAL A 23 8.45 -16.94 2.06
N LEU A 24 7.83 -16.26 1.09
CA LEU A 24 8.00 -16.54 -0.34
C LEU A 24 8.98 -15.58 -1.05
N VAL A 25 9.29 -14.42 -0.48
CA VAL A 25 10.10 -13.41 -1.16
C VAL A 25 11.56 -13.51 -0.75
N PRO A 26 12.48 -13.88 -1.65
CA PRO A 26 13.91 -13.84 -1.38
C PRO A 26 14.43 -12.40 -1.41
N GLY A 27 15.45 -12.09 -0.61
CA GLY A 27 15.99 -10.72 -0.48
C GLY A 27 16.62 -10.18 -1.76
N ASP A 28 17.06 -11.03 -2.67
CA ASP A 28 17.58 -10.62 -3.98
C ASP A 28 16.46 -10.18 -4.96
N TRP A 29 15.23 -10.66 -4.75
CA TRP A 29 14.07 -10.35 -5.60
C TRP A 29 13.58 -8.92 -5.40
N THR A 30 13.51 -8.46 -4.15
CA THR A 30 13.08 -7.10 -3.80
C THR A 30 13.99 -6.05 -4.42
N GLY A 31 15.31 -6.25 -4.38
CA GLY A 31 16.27 -5.37 -5.03
C GLY A 31 16.07 -5.25 -6.56
N ARG A 32 15.77 -6.37 -7.24
CA ARG A 32 15.42 -6.36 -8.68
C ARG A 32 14.12 -5.60 -8.95
N VAL A 33 13.11 -5.80 -8.11
CA VAL A 33 11.82 -5.12 -8.21
C VAL A 33 11.98 -3.61 -8.06
N ILE A 34 12.71 -3.16 -7.04
CA ILE A 34 12.99 -1.73 -6.79
C ILE A 34 13.72 -1.11 -7.98
N SER A 35 14.75 -1.80 -8.49
CA SER A 35 15.52 -1.33 -9.65
C SER A 35 14.64 -1.19 -10.90
N LYS A 36 13.75 -2.16 -11.13
CA LYS A 36 12.81 -2.16 -12.24
C LYS A 36 11.76 -1.05 -12.11
N GLU A 37 11.19 -0.85 -10.92
CA GLU A 37 10.25 0.26 -10.68
C GLU A 37 10.92 1.62 -10.86
N LYS A 38 12.16 1.79 -10.39
CA LYS A 38 12.96 3.00 -10.61
C LYS A 38 13.14 3.30 -12.11
N GLN A 39 13.45 2.27 -12.91
CA GLN A 39 13.54 2.42 -14.36
C GLN A 39 12.18 2.81 -14.98
N MET A 40 11.09 2.19 -14.54
CA MET A 40 9.74 2.54 -15.00
C MET A 40 9.37 3.99 -14.65
N LEU A 41 9.70 4.46 -13.45
CA LEU A 41 9.50 5.84 -13.01
C LEU A 41 10.24 6.82 -13.91
N GLN A 42 11.51 6.56 -14.19
CA GLN A 42 12.31 7.40 -15.08
C GLN A 42 11.75 7.42 -16.50
N ASN A 43 11.32 6.27 -17.03
CA ASN A 43 10.79 6.16 -18.39
C ASN A 43 9.42 6.84 -18.56
N GLN A 44 8.56 6.81 -17.53
CA GLN A 44 7.18 7.32 -17.63
C GLN A 44 7.01 8.76 -17.13
N LEU A 45 7.72 9.13 -16.06
CA LEU A 45 7.56 10.44 -15.39
C LEU A 45 8.73 11.39 -15.63
N GLY A 46 9.80 10.90 -16.28
CA GLY A 46 11.02 11.66 -16.53
C GLY A 46 12.00 11.67 -15.35
N ALA A 47 13.23 12.09 -15.63
CA ALA A 47 14.34 12.05 -14.68
C ALA A 47 14.11 12.93 -13.44
N GLN A 48 13.56 14.13 -13.62
CA GLN A 48 13.36 15.07 -12.50
C GLN A 48 12.34 14.55 -11.49
N THR A 49 11.18 14.09 -11.95
CA THR A 49 10.15 13.51 -11.07
C THR A 49 10.63 12.24 -10.41
N SER A 50 11.32 11.37 -11.16
CA SER A 50 11.91 10.16 -10.59
C SER A 50 12.97 10.47 -9.52
N TYR A 51 13.77 11.52 -9.71
CA TYR A 51 14.74 11.96 -8.73
C TYR A 51 14.06 12.49 -7.46
N TRP A 52 13.03 13.32 -7.61
CA TRP A 52 12.26 13.83 -6.47
C TRP A 52 11.63 12.68 -5.67
N ILE A 53 10.95 11.73 -6.34
CA ILE A 53 10.35 10.56 -5.70
C ILE A 53 11.41 9.78 -4.91
N GLY A 54 12.56 9.51 -5.53
CA GLY A 54 13.64 8.76 -4.90
C GLY A 54 14.28 9.50 -3.70
N GLN A 55 14.47 10.81 -3.81
CA GLN A 55 15.03 11.62 -2.72
C GLN A 55 14.05 11.71 -1.54
N THR A 56 12.77 11.93 -1.82
CA THR A 56 11.72 12.00 -0.79
C THR A 56 11.53 10.66 -0.10
N SER A 57 11.45 9.55 -0.85
CA SER A 57 11.30 8.22 -0.24
C SER A 57 12.52 7.82 0.57
N HIS A 58 13.73 8.11 0.09
CA HIS A 58 14.96 7.89 0.83
C HIS A 58 15.03 8.74 2.09
N GLY A 59 14.65 10.01 2.04
CA GLY A 59 14.57 10.88 3.22
C GLY A 59 13.63 10.33 4.30
N TRP A 60 12.43 9.85 3.91
CA TRP A 60 11.52 9.21 4.86
C TRP A 60 12.06 7.91 5.43
N TYR A 61 12.64 7.05 4.58
CA TYR A 61 13.25 5.80 5.03
C TYR A 61 14.40 6.06 6.00
N GLN A 62 15.26 7.02 5.69
CA GLN A 62 16.37 7.43 6.55
C GLN A 62 15.85 7.86 7.92
N SER A 63 14.90 8.79 7.98
CA SER A 63 14.38 9.32 9.24
C SER A 63 13.60 8.29 10.07
N TRP A 64 12.87 7.36 9.43
CA TRP A 64 12.01 6.42 10.15
C TRP A 64 12.70 5.12 10.52
N ILE A 65 13.64 4.65 9.69
CA ILE A 65 14.23 3.30 9.81
C ILE A 65 15.71 3.36 10.15
N VAL A 66 16.49 4.20 9.45
CA VAL A 66 17.95 4.21 9.59
C VAL A 66 18.38 4.99 10.82
N ASP A 67 17.87 6.22 11.00
CA ASP A 67 18.21 7.09 12.12
C ASP A 67 17.74 6.51 13.47
N THR A 68 16.66 5.74 13.44
CA THR A 68 16.12 5.02 14.61
C THR A 68 16.81 3.67 14.87
N GLN A 69 17.71 3.24 13.97
CA GLN A 69 18.35 1.92 14.00
C GLN A 69 17.32 0.77 14.12
N MET A 70 16.14 0.94 13.51
CA MET A 70 15.06 -0.04 13.60
C MET A 70 15.46 -1.38 12.96
N GLU A 71 16.18 -1.33 11.83
CA GLU A 71 16.68 -2.54 11.17
C GLU A 71 17.64 -3.33 12.05
N GLN A 72 18.62 -2.65 12.65
CA GLN A 72 19.58 -3.29 13.57
C GLN A 72 18.88 -3.86 14.80
N SER A 73 17.93 -3.10 15.38
CA SER A 73 17.15 -3.57 16.53
C SER A 73 16.36 -4.84 16.24
N VAL A 74 15.78 -4.96 15.04
CA VAL A 74 15.05 -6.16 14.61
C VAL A 74 16.01 -7.33 14.35
N ARG A 75 17.18 -7.06 13.74
CA ARG A 75 18.23 -8.07 13.52
C ARG A 75 18.74 -8.63 14.85
N ASP A 76 19.11 -7.77 15.79
CA ASP A 76 19.62 -8.17 17.11
C ASP A 76 18.59 -8.92 17.95
N PHE A 77 17.28 -8.63 17.76
CA PHE A 77 16.20 -9.34 18.45
C PHE A 77 15.95 -10.75 17.88
N LEU A 78 16.04 -10.91 16.56
CA LEU A 78 15.72 -12.17 15.88
C LEU A 78 16.94 -13.10 15.73
N ILE A 79 18.14 -12.55 15.66
CA ILE A 79 19.39 -13.28 15.46
C ILE A 79 20.25 -13.15 16.71
N PRO A 80 20.34 -14.21 17.55
CA PRO A 80 21.16 -14.18 18.76
C PRO A 80 22.64 -14.05 18.42
N THR A 81 23.36 -13.30 19.25
CA THR A 81 24.80 -13.09 19.09
C THR A 81 25.58 -14.39 19.34
N GLU A 82 26.81 -14.47 18.81
CA GLU A 82 27.66 -15.66 18.91
C GLU A 82 27.88 -16.11 20.37
N GLU A 83 27.99 -15.15 21.31
CA GLU A 83 28.12 -15.42 22.75
C GLU A 83 26.84 -15.99 23.38
N GLN A 84 25.66 -15.53 22.93
CA GLN A 84 24.37 -16.06 23.38
C GLN A 84 24.13 -17.48 22.83
N ARG A 85 24.64 -17.76 21.63
CA ARG A 85 24.55 -19.08 20.99
C ARG A 85 25.33 -20.13 21.77
N GLN A 86 26.57 -19.82 22.19
CA GLN A 86 27.42 -20.72 22.98
C GLN A 86 26.87 -20.99 24.39
N ARG A 87 25.99 -20.13 24.91
CA ARG A 87 25.34 -20.31 26.22
C ARG A 87 24.02 -21.08 26.13
N SER A 88 23.50 -21.33 24.93
CA SER A 88 22.16 -21.88 24.72
C SER A 88 22.21 -23.29 24.11
N LYS A 89 22.04 -24.31 24.96
CA LYS A 89 22.08 -25.75 24.60
C LYS A 89 21.09 -26.19 23.52
N GLY A 90 20.06 -25.39 23.21
CA GLY A 90 19.06 -25.67 22.18
C GLY A 90 19.34 -25.03 20.81
N MET A 91 20.21 -24.00 20.77
CA MET A 91 20.54 -23.26 19.54
C MET A 91 21.87 -23.70 18.91
N GLU A 92 22.68 -24.50 19.61
CA GLU A 92 23.94 -25.05 19.10
C GLU A 92 23.77 -25.84 17.79
N ASN A 93 22.61 -26.50 17.60
CA ASN A 93 22.27 -27.26 16.40
C ASN A 93 21.31 -26.54 15.44
N MET A 94 20.84 -25.33 15.76
CA MET A 94 20.14 -24.48 14.78
C MET A 94 21.18 -23.99 13.79
N GLY A 95 21.39 -24.78 12.73
CA GLY A 95 22.46 -24.59 11.77
C GLY A 95 22.47 -23.20 11.13
N GLY A 96 23.65 -22.79 10.64
CA GLY A 96 23.84 -21.48 9.99
C GLY A 96 22.84 -21.16 8.88
N PHE A 97 22.24 -22.17 8.25
CA PHE A 97 21.19 -22.00 7.25
C PHE A 97 19.94 -21.25 7.78
N TRP A 98 19.49 -21.52 9.01
CA TRP A 98 18.31 -20.85 9.56
C TRP A 98 18.55 -19.34 9.74
N PHE A 99 19.70 -18.97 10.31
CA PHE A 99 20.03 -17.56 10.52
C PHE A 99 20.28 -16.82 9.20
N VAL A 100 20.93 -17.45 8.22
CA VAL A 100 21.07 -16.88 6.87
C VAL A 100 19.70 -16.68 6.21
N TRP A 101 18.76 -17.62 6.39
CA TRP A 101 17.41 -17.49 5.88
C TRP A 101 16.64 -16.35 6.58
N VAL A 102 16.72 -16.24 7.91
CA VAL A 102 16.09 -15.14 8.66
C VAL A 102 16.67 -13.78 8.25
N GLU A 103 18.00 -13.68 8.11
CA GLU A 103 18.70 -12.46 7.67
C GLU A 103 18.19 -11.97 6.31
N ASP A 104 18.00 -12.90 5.36
CA ASP A 104 17.43 -12.62 4.03
C ASP A 104 15.98 -12.13 4.12
N ARG A 105 15.18 -12.66 5.06
CA ARG A 105 13.79 -12.20 5.29
C ARG A 105 13.70 -10.84 5.95
N ILE A 106 14.60 -10.54 6.87
CA ILE A 106 14.68 -9.20 7.47
C ILE A 106 15.02 -8.20 6.36
N GLN A 107 16.00 -8.50 5.51
CA GLN A 107 16.34 -7.64 4.38
C GLN A 107 15.16 -7.45 3.41
N ALA A 108 14.50 -8.53 2.99
CA ALA A 108 13.34 -8.45 2.11
C ALA A 108 12.20 -7.60 2.71
N PHE A 109 11.97 -7.71 4.03
CA PHE A 109 10.97 -6.90 4.73
C PHE A 109 11.30 -5.41 4.68
N PHE A 110 12.54 -5.03 4.99
CA PHE A 110 12.96 -3.63 4.96
C PHE A 110 13.00 -3.05 3.53
N ASP A 111 13.35 -3.85 2.53
CA ASP A 111 13.23 -3.46 1.12
C ASP A 111 11.78 -3.18 0.71
N VAL A 112 10.82 -4.00 1.15
CA VAL A 112 9.39 -3.75 0.92
C VAL A 112 8.96 -2.46 1.62
N LEU A 113 9.44 -2.19 2.84
CA LEU A 113 9.16 -0.90 3.50
C LEU A 113 9.71 0.28 2.69
N TYR A 114 10.93 0.19 2.17
CA TYR A 114 11.49 1.20 1.26
C TYR A 114 10.62 1.39 0.00
N GLN A 115 10.14 0.29 -0.56
CA GLN A 115 9.24 0.32 -1.72
C GLN A 115 7.90 1.00 -1.38
N VAL A 116 7.34 0.75 -0.20
CA VAL A 116 6.13 1.41 0.30
C VAL A 116 6.35 2.93 0.37
N PHE A 117 7.46 3.42 0.92
CA PHE A 117 7.78 4.85 0.92
C PHE A 117 7.89 5.43 -0.49
N THR A 118 8.49 4.68 -1.43
CA THR A 118 8.61 5.09 -2.83
C THR A 118 7.24 5.22 -3.51
N ARG A 119 6.33 4.26 -3.26
CA ARG A 119 4.96 4.30 -3.77
C ARG A 119 4.13 5.40 -3.12
N PHE A 120 4.31 5.68 -1.83
CA PHE A 120 3.68 6.84 -1.19
C PHE A 120 4.16 8.17 -1.79
N ALA A 121 5.46 8.32 -2.05
CA ALA A 121 6.00 9.51 -2.70
C ALA A 121 5.42 9.68 -4.11
N LEU A 122 5.32 8.60 -4.87
CA LEU A 122 4.62 8.57 -6.16
C LEU A 122 3.15 9.04 -6.02
N LEU A 123 2.40 8.54 -5.03
CA LEU A 123 1.02 8.97 -4.82
C LEU A 123 0.92 10.46 -4.49
N MET A 124 1.90 11.04 -3.79
CA MET A 124 1.95 12.49 -3.55
C MET A 124 2.15 13.31 -4.83
N VAL A 125 2.93 12.81 -5.78
CA VAL A 125 3.08 13.46 -7.11
C VAL A 125 1.73 13.53 -7.83
N TRP A 126 0.91 12.48 -7.71
CA TRP A 126 -0.39 12.39 -8.38
C TRP A 126 -1.54 13.01 -7.58
N LEU A 127 -1.34 13.32 -6.30
CA LEU A 127 -2.37 13.85 -5.42
C LEU A 127 -3.02 15.15 -5.94
N PRO A 128 -2.29 16.15 -6.48
CA PRO A 128 -2.92 17.35 -7.03
C PRO A 128 -3.88 17.05 -8.17
N PHE A 129 -3.50 16.15 -9.08
CA PHE A 129 -4.36 15.71 -10.19
C PHE A 129 -5.58 14.95 -9.70
N ALA A 130 -5.38 14.05 -8.72
CA ALA A 130 -6.47 13.33 -8.09
C ALA A 130 -7.47 14.29 -7.42
N LEU A 131 -7.01 15.35 -6.75
CA LEU A 131 -7.86 16.34 -6.10
C LEU A 131 -8.70 17.14 -7.11
N ILE A 132 -8.10 17.56 -8.24
CA ILE A 132 -8.82 18.28 -9.30
C ILE A 132 -9.98 17.46 -9.86
N LEU A 133 -9.86 16.13 -9.93
CA LEU A 133 -10.93 15.25 -10.40
C LEU A 133 -11.89 14.84 -9.27
N MET A 134 -11.38 14.61 -8.07
CA MET A 134 -12.17 14.16 -6.93
C MET A 134 -13.14 15.24 -6.46
N LEU A 135 -12.71 16.50 -6.37
CA LEU A 135 -13.55 17.57 -5.82
C LEU A 135 -14.83 17.79 -6.65
N PRO A 136 -14.79 17.94 -7.99
CA PRO A 136 -15.98 18.05 -8.82
C PRO A 136 -16.85 16.80 -8.77
N ALA A 137 -16.26 15.60 -8.81
CA ALA A 137 -17.02 14.35 -8.79
C ALA A 137 -17.81 14.16 -7.49
N LEU A 138 -17.20 14.48 -6.35
CA LEU A 138 -17.88 14.45 -5.06
C LEU A 138 -18.96 15.53 -4.99
N TRP A 139 -18.66 16.74 -5.46
CA TRP A 139 -19.62 17.85 -5.47
C TRP A 139 -20.85 17.53 -6.32
N ASP A 140 -20.63 17.05 -7.55
CA ASP A 140 -21.68 16.63 -8.47
C ASP A 140 -22.54 15.49 -7.88
N GLY A 141 -21.90 14.51 -7.25
CA GLY A 141 -22.60 13.45 -6.54
C GLY A 141 -23.48 13.97 -5.39
N LEU A 142 -22.97 14.91 -4.60
CA LEU A 142 -23.72 15.55 -3.52
C LEU A 142 -24.88 16.39 -4.04
N MET A 143 -24.69 17.17 -5.10
CA MET A 143 -25.76 17.98 -5.70
C MET A 143 -26.84 17.11 -6.32
N THR A 144 -26.46 16.05 -7.03
CA THR A 144 -27.39 15.06 -7.59
C THR A 144 -28.23 14.41 -6.49
N TRP A 145 -27.61 14.07 -5.35
CA TRP A 145 -28.37 13.56 -4.20
C TRP A 145 -29.36 14.59 -3.64
N LYS A 146 -28.96 15.87 -3.53
CA LYS A 146 -29.86 16.95 -3.08
C LYS A 146 -31.05 17.15 -4.04
N ILE A 147 -30.81 17.14 -5.35
CA ILE A 147 -31.86 17.26 -6.38
C ILE A 147 -32.82 16.08 -6.30
N LYS A 148 -32.30 14.84 -6.18
CA LYS A 148 -33.12 13.64 -5.98
C LYS A 148 -33.92 13.72 -4.69
N LYS A 149 -33.44 14.40 -3.64
CA LYS A 149 -34.20 14.57 -2.39
C LYS A 149 -35.46 15.41 -2.58
N THR A 150 -35.40 16.46 -3.40
CA THR A 150 -36.52 17.38 -3.67
C THR A 150 -37.42 16.91 -4.82
N THR A 151 -36.93 15.99 -5.64
CA THR A 151 -37.66 15.43 -6.80
C THR A 151 -38.20 14.04 -6.47
N PHE A 152 -39.24 13.58 -7.17
CA PHE A 152 -39.74 12.20 -7.09
C PHE A 152 -38.79 11.16 -7.71
N ASP A 153 -37.62 11.57 -8.19
CA ASP A 153 -36.60 10.67 -8.73
C ASP A 153 -36.10 9.64 -7.72
N PHE A 154 -35.86 8.43 -8.21
CA PHE A 154 -35.47 7.28 -7.41
C PHE A 154 -33.93 7.15 -7.31
N SER A 155 -33.41 7.09 -6.09
CA SER A 155 -32.04 6.64 -5.84
C SER A 155 -31.97 5.13 -6.02
N SER A 156 -31.32 4.64 -7.09
CA SER A 156 -31.10 3.20 -7.29
C SER A 156 -30.23 2.59 -6.17
N PRO A 157 -30.78 1.67 -5.34
CA PRO A 157 -30.00 0.99 -4.29
C PRO A 157 -28.93 0.05 -4.87
N ILE A 158 -29.13 -0.42 -6.10
CA ILE A 158 -28.22 -1.32 -6.80
C ILE A 158 -26.92 -0.59 -7.12
N ILE A 159 -26.99 0.61 -7.71
CA ILE A 159 -25.83 1.43 -8.04
C ILE A 159 -25.04 1.77 -6.77
N HIS A 160 -25.73 2.24 -5.73
CA HIS A 160 -25.08 2.51 -4.45
C HIS A 160 -24.36 1.28 -3.87
N ARG A 161 -25.00 0.10 -3.91
CA ARG A 161 -24.39 -1.15 -3.41
C ARG A 161 -23.13 -1.52 -4.19
N TYR A 162 -23.17 -1.50 -5.52
CA TYR A 162 -22.00 -1.84 -6.33
C TYR A 162 -20.88 -0.81 -6.19
N SER A 163 -21.19 0.50 -6.16
CA SER A 163 -20.19 1.53 -5.91
C SER A 163 -19.51 1.33 -4.55
N MET A 164 -20.25 0.98 -3.49
CA MET A 164 -19.67 0.66 -2.18
C MET A 164 -18.80 -0.60 -2.18
N ILE A 165 -19.16 -1.63 -2.94
CA ILE A 165 -18.33 -2.84 -3.11
C ILE A 165 -17.04 -2.49 -3.85
N ILE A 166 -17.13 -1.74 -4.96
CA ILE A 166 -15.97 -1.31 -5.74
C ILE A 166 -15.05 -0.45 -4.88
N LEU A 167 -15.58 0.52 -4.13
CA LEU A 167 -14.81 1.34 -3.20
C LEU A 167 -14.09 0.49 -2.16
N GLY A 168 -14.79 -0.45 -1.51
CA GLY A 168 -14.19 -1.33 -0.51
C GLY A 168 -13.09 -2.22 -1.10
N SER A 169 -13.36 -2.85 -2.24
CA SER A 169 -12.39 -3.72 -2.92
C SER A 169 -11.19 -2.95 -3.48
N GLY A 170 -11.41 -1.75 -4.02
CA GLY A 170 -10.33 -0.91 -4.55
C GLY A 170 -9.44 -0.35 -3.45
N VAL A 171 -9.98 -0.06 -2.25
CA VAL A 171 -9.13 0.26 -1.09
C VAL A 171 -8.26 -0.95 -0.70
N ILE A 172 -8.82 -2.17 -0.66
CA ILE A 172 -8.04 -3.38 -0.40
C ILE A 172 -6.94 -3.56 -1.45
N LEU A 173 -7.27 -3.43 -2.74
CA LEU A 173 -6.32 -3.51 -3.84
C LEU A 173 -5.26 -2.41 -3.79
N LEU A 174 -5.59 -1.20 -3.33
CA LEU A 174 -4.63 -0.11 -3.16
C LEU A 174 -3.58 -0.52 -2.12
N PHE A 175 -4.03 -1.01 -0.96
CA PHE A 175 -3.13 -1.44 0.10
C PHE A 175 -2.29 -2.64 -0.32
N MET A 176 -2.90 -3.65 -0.96
CA MET A 176 -2.13 -4.77 -1.54
C MET A 176 -1.11 -4.26 -2.56
N GLY A 177 -1.50 -3.36 -3.45
CA GLY A 177 -0.57 -2.75 -4.40
C GLY A 177 0.55 -1.92 -3.76
N LEU A 178 0.39 -1.43 -2.53
CA LEU A 178 1.45 -0.71 -1.81
C LEU A 178 2.50 -1.66 -1.23
N PHE A 179 2.09 -2.81 -0.68
CA PHE A 179 2.99 -3.78 -0.05
C PHE A 179 3.48 -4.88 -1.00
N ALA A 180 2.85 -5.03 -2.16
CA ALA A 180 3.13 -6.09 -3.10
C ALA A 180 4.60 -6.06 -3.59
N PRO A 181 5.37 -7.15 -3.43
CA PRO A 181 6.78 -7.26 -3.81
C PRO A 181 6.94 -7.55 -5.32
N LEU A 182 6.22 -6.80 -6.15
CA LEU A 182 6.21 -6.93 -7.61
C LEU A 182 6.35 -5.57 -8.26
N ALA A 183 6.97 -5.51 -9.43
CA ALA A 183 7.17 -4.26 -10.14
C ALA A 183 5.84 -3.78 -10.76
N ILE A 184 5.26 -2.74 -10.17
CA ILE A 184 4.00 -2.16 -10.61
C ILE A 184 4.30 -0.93 -11.47
N PRO A 185 3.71 -0.80 -12.67
CA PRO A 185 3.84 0.41 -13.46
C PRO A 185 3.38 1.65 -12.67
N PRO A 186 4.14 2.77 -12.70
CA PRO A 186 3.86 3.97 -11.91
C PRO A 186 2.45 4.58 -12.07
N VAL A 187 1.74 4.29 -13.16
CA VAL A 187 0.39 4.83 -13.42
C VAL A 187 -0.71 4.01 -12.72
N VAL A 188 -0.47 2.76 -12.35
CA VAL A 188 -1.51 1.84 -11.84
C VAL A 188 -2.11 2.34 -10.52
N LEU A 189 -1.29 2.59 -9.50
CA LEU A 189 -1.80 3.03 -8.19
C LEU A 189 -2.49 4.41 -8.27
N PRO A 190 -1.94 5.42 -8.96
CA PRO A 190 -2.66 6.67 -9.20
C PRO A 190 -4.00 6.50 -9.91
N SER A 191 -4.06 5.67 -10.96
CA SER A 191 -5.30 5.42 -11.69
C SER A 191 -6.38 4.79 -10.81
N LEU A 192 -5.99 3.93 -9.87
CA LEU A 192 -6.88 3.33 -8.89
C LEU A 192 -7.47 4.38 -7.94
N ILE A 193 -6.65 5.32 -7.45
CA ILE A 193 -7.13 6.43 -6.59
C ILE A 193 -8.12 7.31 -7.34
N ILE A 194 -7.83 7.65 -8.61
CA ILE A 194 -8.74 8.44 -9.45
C ILE A 194 -10.05 7.67 -9.67
N GLY A 195 -9.99 6.39 -9.97
CA GLY A 195 -11.18 5.53 -10.12
C GLY A 195 -12.02 5.46 -8.83
N LEU A 196 -11.36 5.33 -7.68
CA LEU A 196 -12.02 5.35 -6.36
C LEU A 196 -12.71 6.69 -6.10
N ALA A 197 -12.08 7.82 -6.44
CA ALA A 197 -12.68 9.14 -6.29
C ALA A 197 -13.98 9.28 -7.12
N LEU A 198 -13.97 8.82 -8.38
CA LEU A 198 -15.17 8.84 -9.23
C LEU A 198 -16.28 7.94 -8.68
N MET A 199 -15.92 6.74 -8.22
CA MET A 199 -16.88 5.80 -7.61
C MET A 199 -17.46 6.34 -6.30
N ALA A 200 -16.71 7.15 -5.55
CA ALA A 200 -17.21 7.83 -4.37
C ALA A 200 -18.27 8.88 -4.73
N GLY A 201 -18.05 9.68 -5.78
CA GLY A 201 -19.06 10.60 -6.30
C GLY A 201 -20.35 9.87 -6.72
N LEU A 202 -20.22 8.77 -7.46
CA LEU A 202 -21.36 7.93 -7.84
C LEU A 202 -22.10 7.34 -6.63
N ALA A 203 -21.36 6.81 -5.63
CA ALA A 203 -21.95 6.28 -4.42
C ALA A 203 -22.78 7.34 -3.66
N LEU A 204 -22.27 8.57 -3.58
CA LEU A 204 -22.94 9.71 -2.96
C LEU A 204 -24.24 10.08 -3.69
N SER A 205 -24.20 10.12 -5.02
CA SER A 205 -25.35 10.47 -5.86
C SER A 205 -26.55 9.51 -5.73
N HIS A 206 -26.32 8.31 -5.19
CA HIS A 206 -27.33 7.26 -4.99
C HIS A 206 -27.60 6.92 -3.53
N LEU A 207 -27.19 7.79 -2.59
CA LEU A 207 -27.54 7.63 -1.17
C LEU A 207 -29.07 7.56 -1.00
N GLN A 208 -29.52 6.62 -0.16
CA GLN A 208 -30.93 6.47 0.17
C GLN A 208 -31.45 7.73 0.88
N LYS A 209 -32.65 8.18 0.49
CA LYS A 209 -33.38 9.22 1.19
C LYS A 209 -33.71 8.66 2.59
N LYS A 210 -33.15 9.26 3.65
CA LYS A 210 -33.68 9.08 5.00
C LYS A 210 -34.81 10.10 5.17
N ILE A 211 -36.00 9.59 5.47
CA ILE A 211 -37.20 10.36 5.83
C ILE A 211 -36.94 11.03 7.16
#